data_AF-A0A2H3CMA2-F1
#
_entry.id   AF-A0A2H3CMA2-F1
#
_cell.length_a   1.000
_cell.length_b   1.000
_cell.length_c   1.000
_cell.angle_alpha   90.00
_cell.angle_beta   90.00
_cell.angle_gamma   90.00
#
_symmetry.space_group_name_H-M   'P 1'
#
loop_
_entity.id
_entity.type
_entity.pdbx_description
1 polymer ?
#
loop_
_entity_poly.entity_id
_entity_poly.type
_entity_poly.pdbx_seq_one_letter_code
_entity_poly.pdbx_strand_id
1 'polypeptide(L)'
;MTELFSSNDPPIDPVELATLEAIVRDGDGYLSVLQQRISATRETLEGLLEEQALHVKRVADAKALLNPVRGLPQDILIEIFAACIPSRIEIAVSNEFDCLDTKNAPWVLSQVCASWRSTALATAKLWSCIGLSM
;
A
#
# COMPACT_ATOMS: atom_id res chain seq x y z
N MET A 1 26.35 -11.81 47.96
CA MET A 1 25.82 -11.87 46.56
C MET A 1 26.89 -11.91 45.44
N THR A 2 27.81 -10.94 45.27
CA THR A 2 28.80 -11.00 44.15
C THR A 2 29.80 -12.17 44.24
N GLU A 3 30.20 -12.59 45.45
CA GLU A 3 31.08 -13.77 45.64
C GLU A 3 30.35 -15.10 45.37
N LEU A 4 29.03 -15.17 45.58
CA LEU A 4 28.20 -16.34 45.24
C LEU A 4 28.08 -16.59 43.72
N PHE A 5 28.36 -15.59 42.89
CA PHE A 5 28.45 -15.79 41.44
C PHE A 5 29.83 -16.30 40.99
N SER A 6 30.80 -16.38 41.90
CA SER A 6 32.17 -16.86 41.64
C SER A 6 32.49 -18.25 42.21
N SER A 7 31.62 -18.82 43.03
CA SER A 7 31.65 -20.22 43.48
C SER A 7 30.27 -20.85 43.27
N ASN A 8 30.19 -22.16 43.10
CA ASN A 8 28.93 -22.90 42.94
C ASN A 8 28.39 -23.43 44.29
N ASP A 9 28.92 -22.93 45.42
CA ASP A 9 28.49 -23.29 46.76
C ASP A 9 27.11 -22.68 47.08
N PRO A 10 26.23 -23.37 47.83
CA PRO A 10 24.93 -22.84 48.19
C PRO A 10 25.05 -21.65 49.16
N PRO A 11 24.08 -20.70 49.18
CA PRO A 11 24.00 -19.69 50.24
C PRO A 11 23.74 -20.38 51.58
N ILE A 12 24.70 -20.29 52.51
CA ILE A 12 24.61 -20.94 53.83
C ILE A 12 23.99 -20.00 54.87
N ASP A 13 24.09 -18.68 54.67
CA ASP A 13 23.51 -17.68 55.57
C ASP A 13 21.98 -17.65 55.44
N PRO A 14 21.23 -17.97 56.53
CA PRO A 14 19.77 -17.97 56.52
C PRO A 14 19.16 -16.60 56.17
N VAL A 15 19.85 -15.49 56.48
CA VAL A 15 19.37 -14.14 56.16
C VAL A 15 19.54 -13.84 54.67
N GLU A 16 20.67 -14.23 54.07
CA GLU A 16 20.91 -14.11 52.63
C GLU A 16 19.92 -14.98 51.84
N LEU A 17 19.67 -16.22 52.30
CA LEU A 17 18.72 -17.14 51.68
C LEU A 17 17.29 -16.59 51.73
N ALA A 18 16.82 -16.11 52.89
CA ALA A 18 15.51 -15.48 53.03
C ALA A 18 15.37 -14.22 52.15
N THR A 19 16.46 -13.45 51.98
CA THR A 19 16.47 -12.27 51.11
C THR A 19 16.33 -12.67 49.64
N LEU A 20 17.05 -13.69 49.18
CA LEU A 20 16.95 -14.21 47.81
C LEU A 20 15.57 -14.80 47.52
N GLU A 21 14.99 -15.57 48.44
CA GLU A 21 13.63 -16.10 48.31
C GLU A 21 12.56 -14.99 48.25
N ALA A 22 12.74 -13.90 49.01
CA ALA A 22 11.87 -12.75 48.92
C ALA A 22 11.98 -12.05 47.55
N ILE A 23 13.21 -11.86 47.05
CA ILE A 23 13.45 -11.29 45.71
C ILE A 23 12.80 -12.13 44.61
N VAL A 24 12.93 -13.46 44.66
CA VAL A 24 12.30 -14.35 43.69
C VAL A 24 10.78 -14.23 43.76
N ARG A 25 10.20 -14.29 44.96
CA ARG A 25 8.75 -14.21 45.16
C ARG A 25 8.15 -12.88 44.69
N ASP A 26 8.78 -11.76 45.06
CA ASP A 26 8.34 -10.43 44.65
C ASP A 26 8.58 -10.20 43.15
N GLY A 27 9.69 -10.74 42.63
CA GLY A 27 10.05 -10.74 41.21
C GLY A 27 9.01 -11.47 40.36
N ASP A 28 8.59 -12.67 40.76
CA ASP A 28 7.57 -13.46 40.05
C ASP A 28 6.22 -12.72 40.00
N GLY A 29 5.82 -12.11 41.11
CA GLY A 29 4.62 -11.27 41.16
C GLY A 29 4.71 -10.07 40.21
N TYR A 30 5.84 -9.36 40.23
CA TYR A 30 6.04 -8.20 39.35
C TYR A 30 6.13 -8.58 37.87
N LEU A 31 6.81 -9.69 37.54
CA LEU A 31 6.90 -10.22 36.18
C LEU A 31 5.53 -10.61 35.64
N SER A 32 4.68 -11.23 36.48
CA SER A 32 3.30 -11.56 36.11
C SER A 32 2.49 -10.31 35.72
N VAL A 33 2.59 -9.25 36.54
CA VAL A 33 1.93 -7.96 36.26
C VAL A 33 2.44 -7.34 34.96
N LEU A 34 3.76 -7.35 34.72
CA LEU A 34 4.33 -6.84 33.48
C LEU A 34 3.84 -7.65 32.27
N GLN A 35 3.80 -8.97 32.37
CA GLN A 35 3.32 -9.84 31.29
C GLN A 35 1.85 -9.56 30.95
N GLN A 36 1.01 -9.33 31.95
CA GLN A 36 -0.39 -8.95 31.74
C GLN A 36 -0.50 -7.60 31.02
N ARG A 37 0.28 -6.60 31.45
CA ARG A 37 0.29 -5.26 30.80
C ARG A 37 0.78 -5.34 29.36
N ILE A 38 1.83 -6.12 29.10
CA ILE A 38 2.36 -6.35 27.75
C ILE A 38 1.27 -6.98 26.87
N SER A 39 0.59 -8.01 27.38
CA SER A 39 -0.45 -8.72 26.62
C SER A 39 -1.63 -7.80 26.29
N ALA A 40 -2.14 -7.06 27.27
CA ALA A 40 -3.24 -6.10 27.07
C ALA A 40 -2.86 -4.97 26.10
N THR A 41 -1.62 -4.48 26.18
CA THR A 41 -1.13 -3.44 25.26
C THR A 41 -1.01 -3.98 23.83
N ARG A 42 -0.55 -5.22 23.66
CA ARG A 42 -0.45 -5.87 22.34
C ARG A 42 -1.82 -6.08 21.71
N GLU A 43 -2.80 -6.55 22.47
CA GLU A 43 -4.18 -6.72 21.99
C GLU A 43 -4.78 -5.38 21.55
N THR A 44 -4.56 -4.33 22.33
CA THR A 44 -5.00 -2.97 21.96
C THR A 44 -4.32 -2.50 20.67
N LEU A 45 -3.01 -2.73 20.54
CA LEU A 45 -2.26 -2.35 19.35
C LEU A 45 -2.74 -3.10 18.11
N GLU A 46 -2.99 -4.41 18.22
CA GLU A 46 -3.51 -5.23 17.12
C GLU A 46 -4.86 -4.71 16.65
N GLY A 47 -5.79 -4.41 17.56
CA GLY A 47 -7.08 -3.81 17.21
C GLY A 47 -6.95 -2.47 16.49
N LEU A 48 -6.04 -1.59 16.95
CA LEU A 48 -5.79 -0.30 16.30
C LEU A 48 -5.16 -0.45 14.90
N LEU A 49 -4.30 -1.45 14.69
CA LEU A 49 -3.71 -1.72 13.39
C LEU A 49 -4.77 -2.22 12.38
N GLU A 50 -5.69 -3.07 12.82
CA GLU A 50 -6.82 -3.51 11.99
C GLU A 50 -7.73 -2.35 11.60
N GLU A 51 -8.08 -1.49 12.56
CA GLU A 51 -8.87 -0.29 12.33
C GLU A 51 -8.15 0.66 11.37
N GLN A 52 -6.85 0.89 11.58
CA GLN A 52 -6.03 1.70 10.67
C GLN A 52 -6.07 1.15 9.24
N ALA A 53 -5.86 -0.17 9.06
CA ALA A 53 -5.86 -0.79 7.74
C ALA A 53 -7.22 -0.62 7.04
N LEU A 54 -8.32 -0.79 7.77
CA LEU A 54 -9.67 -0.56 7.26
C LEU A 54 -9.86 0.89 6.81
N HIS A 55 -9.43 1.87 7.61
CA HIS A 55 -9.56 3.28 7.27
C HIS A 55 -8.69 3.69 6.08
N VAL A 56 -7.46 3.20 6.00
CA VAL A 56 -6.57 3.41 4.84
C VAL A 56 -7.27 2.94 3.57
N LYS A 57 -7.84 1.73 3.59
CA LYS A 57 -8.58 1.20 2.45
C LYS A 57 -9.79 2.07 2.08
N ARG A 58 -10.63 2.42 3.06
CA ARG A 58 -11.83 3.26 2.83
C ARG A 58 -11.50 4.62 2.23
N VAL A 59 -10.43 5.25 2.71
CA VAL A 59 -9.96 6.54 2.18
C VAL A 59 -9.43 6.37 0.75
N ALA A 60 -8.66 5.32 0.47
CA ALA A 60 -8.18 5.04 -0.88
C ALA A 60 -9.34 4.80 -1.86
N ASP A 61 -10.33 3.99 -1.48
CA ASP A 61 -11.52 3.72 -2.28
C ASP A 61 -12.32 5.01 -2.54
N ALA A 62 -12.54 5.83 -1.52
CA ALA A 62 -13.21 7.12 -1.66
C ALA A 62 -12.46 8.07 -2.61
N LYS A 63 -11.13 8.17 -2.48
CA LYS A 63 -10.29 8.96 -3.40
C LYS A 63 -10.38 8.47 -4.84
N ALA A 64 -10.40 7.15 -5.05
CA ALA A 64 -10.56 6.56 -6.38
C ALA A 64 -11.92 6.86 -7.00
N LEU A 65 -13.00 6.83 -6.19
CA LEU A 65 -14.36 7.17 -6.64
C LEU A 65 -14.56 8.67 -6.89
N LEU A 66 -13.91 9.51 -6.09
CA LEU A 66 -13.91 10.96 -6.23
C LEU A 66 -12.88 11.47 -7.26
N ASN A 67 -12.19 10.56 -7.96
CA ASN A 67 -11.23 10.96 -8.97
C ASN A 67 -11.94 11.82 -10.05
N PRO A 68 -11.49 13.06 -10.29
CA PRO A 68 -12.15 14.01 -11.21
C PRO A 68 -12.41 13.44 -12.60
N VAL A 69 -11.54 12.52 -13.05
CA VAL A 69 -11.63 11.89 -14.38
C VAL A 69 -12.92 11.10 -14.58
N ARG A 70 -13.57 10.65 -13.49
CA ARG A 70 -14.84 9.92 -13.52
C ARG A 70 -16.04 10.84 -13.74
N GLY A 71 -15.89 12.14 -13.52
CA GLY A 71 -16.92 13.17 -13.71
C GLY A 71 -16.75 14.01 -14.96
N LEU A 72 -15.73 13.74 -15.78
CA LEU A 72 -15.50 14.50 -17.00
C LEU A 72 -16.62 14.27 -18.02
N PRO A 73 -17.16 15.35 -18.61
CA PRO A 73 -17.99 15.27 -19.80
C PRO A 73 -17.29 14.50 -20.95
N GLN A 74 -18.08 13.87 -21.80
CA GLN A 74 -17.57 13.01 -22.88
C GLN A 74 -16.72 13.78 -23.89
N ASP A 75 -17.10 15.01 -24.23
CA ASP A 75 -16.36 15.92 -25.11
C ASP A 75 -14.98 16.28 -24.55
N ILE A 76 -14.89 16.60 -23.25
CA ILE A 76 -13.61 16.85 -22.58
C ILE A 76 -12.73 15.60 -22.60
N LEU A 77 -13.32 14.42 -22.36
CA LEU A 77 -12.59 13.16 -22.43
C LEU A 77 -12.03 12.88 -23.84
N ILE A 78 -12.81 13.20 -24.89
CA ILE A 78 -12.38 13.08 -26.29
C ILE A 78 -11.21 14.01 -26.60
N GLU A 79 -11.24 15.26 -26.12
CA GLU A 79 -10.14 16.20 -26.31
C GLU A 79 -8.85 15.72 -25.62
N ILE A 80 -8.96 15.17 -24.41
CA ILE A 80 -7.83 14.54 -23.72
C ILE A 80 -7.30 13.37 -24.55
N PHE A 81 -8.17 12.49 -25.05
CA PHE A 81 -7.77 11.34 -25.87
C PHE A 81 -7.05 11.78 -27.14
N ALA A 82 -7.53 12.84 -27.80
CA ALA A 82 -6.92 13.37 -29.01
C ALA A 82 -5.52 13.94 -28.73
N ALA A 83 -5.31 14.56 -27.57
CA ALA A 83 -3.99 15.07 -27.15
C ALA A 83 -2.98 13.96 -26.82
N CYS A 84 -3.44 12.73 -26.55
CA CYS A 84 -2.56 11.59 -26.33
C CYS A 84 -2.06 10.92 -27.62
N ILE A 85 -2.61 11.29 -28.78
CA ILE A 85 -2.24 10.68 -30.07
C ILE A 85 -1.20 11.58 -30.75
N PRO A 86 -0.06 11.03 -31.20
CA PRO A 86 0.94 11.79 -31.92
C PRO A 86 0.36 12.50 -33.15
N SER A 87 0.84 13.71 -33.42
CA SER A 87 0.44 14.46 -34.61
C SER A 87 0.93 13.76 -35.89
N ARG A 88 0.27 14.03 -37.02
CA ARG A 88 0.70 13.48 -38.32
C ARG A 88 2.16 13.82 -38.67
N ILE A 89 2.63 14.98 -38.22
CA ILE A 89 4.01 15.43 -38.43
C ILE A 89 4.96 14.60 -37.59
N GLU A 90 4.65 14.37 -36.31
CA GLU A 90 5.46 13.54 -35.42
C GLU A 90 5.59 12.12 -35.94
N ILE A 91 4.48 11.51 -36.38
CA ILE A 91 4.46 10.16 -36.97
C ILE A 91 5.37 10.09 -38.20
N ALA A 92 5.33 11.09 -39.07
CA ALA A 92 6.13 11.11 -40.29
C ALA A 92 7.63 11.30 -40.04
N VAL A 93 8.01 11.92 -38.91
CA VAL A 93 9.40 12.25 -38.59
C VAL A 93 10.06 11.16 -37.72
N SER A 94 9.35 10.57 -36.77
CA SER A 94 9.94 9.64 -35.81
C SER A 94 10.01 8.20 -36.30
N ASN A 95 9.14 7.76 -37.22
CA ASN A 95 8.99 6.35 -37.63
C ASN A 95 8.82 5.35 -36.46
N GLU A 96 8.55 5.86 -35.25
CA GLU A 96 8.39 5.10 -34.00
C GLU A 96 6.91 4.80 -33.70
N PHE A 97 5.99 5.37 -34.48
CA PHE A 97 4.56 5.16 -34.31
C PHE A 97 4.08 3.95 -35.12
N ASP A 98 3.70 2.90 -34.38
CA ASP A 98 2.95 1.77 -34.92
C ASP A 98 1.51 1.79 -34.39
N CYS A 99 0.55 1.95 -35.28
CA CYS A 99 -0.87 1.93 -34.93
C CYS A 99 -1.36 0.56 -34.46
N LEU A 100 -0.58 -0.52 -34.66
CA LEU A 100 -0.86 -1.86 -34.15
C LEU A 100 -0.26 -2.12 -32.77
N ASP A 101 0.59 -1.23 -32.26
CA ASP A 101 1.11 -1.36 -30.90
C ASP A 101 0.02 -1.01 -29.87
N THR A 102 -0.59 -2.07 -29.33
CA THR A 102 -1.63 -1.98 -28.31
C THR A 102 -1.18 -1.33 -26.98
N LYS A 103 0.13 -1.08 -26.80
CA LYS A 103 0.69 -0.37 -25.64
C LYS A 103 0.65 1.15 -25.78
N ASN A 104 0.25 1.68 -26.93
CA ASN A 104 0.15 3.11 -27.20
C ASN A 104 -1.31 3.57 -27.40
N ALA A 105 -1.52 4.89 -27.38
CA ALA A 105 -2.81 5.47 -27.76
C ALA A 105 -3.06 5.23 -29.27
N PRO A 106 -4.33 4.99 -29.67
CA PRO A 106 -5.55 5.08 -28.86
C PRO A 106 -5.90 3.79 -28.07
N TRP A 107 -5.17 2.68 -28.25
CA TRP A 107 -5.51 1.38 -27.65
C TRP A 107 -5.56 1.40 -26.14
N VAL A 108 -4.53 1.95 -25.47
CA VAL A 108 -4.47 1.99 -24.00
C VAL A 108 -5.62 2.78 -23.38
N LEU A 109 -6.11 3.82 -24.07
CA LEU A 109 -7.26 4.63 -23.62
C LEU A 109 -8.53 3.77 -23.58
N SER A 110 -8.69 2.84 -24.52
CA SER A 110 -9.82 1.90 -24.56
C SER A 110 -9.75 0.77 -23.52
N GLN A 111 -8.63 0.64 -22.81
CA GLN A 111 -8.39 -0.41 -21.82
C GLN A 111 -8.63 0.06 -20.37
N VAL A 112 -8.80 1.36 -20.13
CA VAL A 112 -8.96 1.93 -18.77
C VAL A 112 -10.27 1.48 -18.12
N CYS A 113 -11.41 1.67 -18.79
CA CYS A 113 -12.71 1.23 -18.29
C CYS A 113 -13.74 1.11 -19.44
N ALA A 114 -14.93 0.56 -19.15
CA ALA A 114 -15.98 0.38 -20.14
C ALA A 114 -16.47 1.71 -20.76
N SER A 115 -16.58 2.78 -19.96
CA SER A 115 -16.98 4.11 -20.43
C SER A 115 -15.93 4.69 -21.41
N TRP A 116 -14.65 4.65 -21.04
CA TRP A 116 -13.55 5.11 -21.89
C TRP A 116 -13.46 4.31 -23.18
N ARG A 117 -13.64 2.99 -23.11
CA ARG A 117 -13.70 2.13 -24.30
C ARG A 117 -14.81 2.55 -25.25
N SER A 118 -16.02 2.74 -24.71
CA SER A 118 -17.17 3.18 -25.52
C SER A 118 -16.89 4.52 -26.19
N THR A 119 -16.34 5.49 -25.45
CA THR A 119 -15.99 6.80 -25.99
C THR A 119 -14.88 6.71 -27.05
N ALA A 120 -13.81 5.98 -26.79
CA ALA A 120 -12.68 5.83 -27.70
C ALA A 120 -13.10 5.16 -29.02
N LEU A 121 -13.90 4.10 -28.95
CA LEU A 121 -14.39 3.39 -30.14
C LEU A 121 -15.43 4.20 -30.92
N ALA A 122 -16.27 4.98 -30.24
CA ALA A 122 -17.25 5.86 -30.89
C ALA A 122 -16.61 7.08 -31.57
N THR A 123 -15.36 7.43 -31.23
CA THR A 123 -14.69 8.63 -31.72
C THR A 123 -13.76 8.31 -32.89
N ALA A 124 -14.31 8.28 -34.11
CA ALA A 124 -13.58 7.93 -35.33
C ALA A 124 -12.30 8.76 -35.56
N LYS A 125 -12.26 10.02 -35.11
CA LYS A 125 -11.09 10.91 -35.24
C LYS A 125 -9.83 10.32 -34.60
N LEU A 126 -9.95 9.58 -33.49
CA LEU A 126 -8.83 8.93 -32.79
C LEU A 126 -8.17 7.83 -33.64
N TRP A 127 -8.89 7.29 -34.62
CA TRP A 127 -8.46 6.16 -35.46
C TRP A 127 -8.16 6.61 -36.91
N SER A 128 -8.06 7.93 -37.15
CA SER A 128 -7.93 8.49 -38.49
C SER A 128 -6.48 8.53 -39.04
N CYS A 129 -5.50 8.07 -38.25
CA CYS A 129 -4.09 8.00 -38.62
C CYS A 129 -3.63 6.54 -38.59
N ILE A 130 -3.09 6.06 -39.71
CA ILE A 130 -2.52 4.72 -39.84
C ILE A 130 -1.04 4.89 -40.14
N GLY A 131 -0.20 4.38 -39.26
CA GLY A 131 1.25 4.30 -39.42
C GLY A 131 1.69 2.89 -39.05
N LEU A 132 2.49 2.27 -39.91
CA LEU A 132 3.03 0.93 -39.69
C LEU A 132 4.54 1.07 -39.75
N SER A 133 5.21 0.83 -38.63
CA SER A 133 6.66 0.64 -38.65
C SER A 133 6.96 -0.75 -39.20
N MET A 134 7.82 -0.84 -40.21
CA MET A 134 8.31 -2.11 -40.77
C MET A 134 9.55 -2.59 -40.03
#